data_AF-A0A2V7QAP3-F1
#
_entry.id   AF-A0A2V7QAP3-F1
#
_cell.length_a   1.000
_cell.length_b   1.000
_cell.length_c   1.000
_cell.angle_alpha   90.00
_cell.angle_beta   90.00
_cell.angle_gamma   90.00
#
_symmetry.space_group_name_H-M   'P 1'
#
loop_
_entity.id
_entity.type
_entity.pdbx_description
1 polymer ?
#
loop_
_entity_poly.entity_id
_entity_poly.type
_entity_poly.pdbx_seq_one_letter_code
_entity_poly.pdbx_strand_id
1 'polypeptide(L)'
;MQPVARPRRLLLGLYVASAALVTVQQAILGHSNNLSIFRSASRNLFAGRDLYAAHPEQHLDFYKYSPTFALLFAPLAYLPFALAFLCWSLLNGLVLWYALDRLLPERPATIALALLYLEVLLTLQYGQSNALVAGLMILAF
;
A
#
# COMPACT_ATOMS: atom_id res chain seq x y z
N MET A 1 -20.31 -22.56 -18.96
CA MET A 1 -19.37 -21.50 -18.53
C MET A 1 -18.43 -22.10 -17.50
N GLN A 2 -17.11 -22.13 -17.77
CA GLN A 2 -16.10 -22.65 -16.83
C GLN A 2 -16.06 -21.77 -15.56
N PRO A 3 -15.89 -22.33 -14.36
CA PRO A 3 -15.87 -21.55 -13.12
C PRO A 3 -14.60 -20.68 -13.04
N VAL A 4 -14.77 -19.36 -13.02
CA VAL A 4 -13.69 -18.34 -12.90
C VAL A 4 -13.06 -18.34 -11.49
N ALA A 5 -13.61 -19.12 -10.55
CA ALA A 5 -13.15 -19.20 -9.17
C ALA A 5 -11.68 -19.62 -9.00
N ARG A 6 -11.15 -20.52 -9.85
CA ARG A 6 -9.76 -20.99 -9.73
C ARG A 6 -8.71 -19.93 -10.11
N PRO A 7 -8.76 -19.29 -11.30
CA PRO A 7 -7.79 -18.25 -11.66
C PRO A 7 -7.86 -17.06 -10.69
N ARG A 8 -9.05 -16.71 -10.20
CA ARG A 8 -9.24 -15.62 -9.25
C ARG A 8 -8.52 -15.88 -7.91
N ARG A 9 -8.63 -17.10 -7.37
CA ARG A 9 -7.92 -17.49 -6.13
C ARG A 9 -6.40 -17.48 -6.30
N LEU A 10 -5.91 -17.95 -7.45
CA LEU A 10 -4.48 -17.92 -7.77
C LEU A 10 -3.96 -16.48 -7.85
N LEU A 11 -4.73 -15.59 -8.49
CA LEU A 11 -4.39 -14.18 -8.59
C LEU A 11 -4.39 -13.49 -7.22
N LEU A 12 -5.34 -13.81 -6.32
CA LEU A 12 -5.33 -13.29 -4.96
C LEU A 12 -4.10 -13.78 -4.18
N GLY A 13 -3.79 -15.08 -4.31
CA GLY A 13 -2.58 -15.66 -3.75
C GLY A 13 -1.31 -14.95 -4.24
N LEU A 14 -1.26 -14.59 -5.53
CA LEU A 14 -0.17 -13.83 -6.11
C LEU A 14 -0.03 -12.43 -5.51
N TYR A 15 -1.14 -11.70 -5.32
CA TYR A 15 -1.12 -10.38 -4.67
C TYR A 15 -0.59 -10.46 -3.22
N VAL A 16 -1.09 -11.42 -2.44
CA VAL A 16 -0.67 -11.61 -1.05
C VAL A 16 0.78 -12.07 -0.95
N ALA A 17 1.20 -13.02 -1.81
CA ALA A 17 2.57 -13.49 -1.87
C ALA A 17 3.52 -12.35 -2.27
N SER A 18 3.15 -11.52 -3.24
CA SER A 18 3.94 -10.35 -3.63
C SER A 18 4.08 -9.33 -2.50
N ALA A 19 3.01 -9.06 -1.73
CA ALA A 19 3.13 -8.20 -0.55
C ALA A 19 4.13 -8.75 0.48
N ALA A 20 4.13 -10.07 0.72
CA ALA A 20 5.10 -10.71 1.62
C ALA A 20 6.54 -10.65 1.06
N LEU A 21 6.73 -11.00 -0.22
CA LEU A 21 8.04 -10.98 -0.87
C LEU A 21 8.65 -9.58 -0.91
N VAL A 22 7.85 -8.58 -1.27
CA VAL A 22 8.29 -7.19 -1.28
C VAL A 22 8.57 -6.69 0.13
N THR A 23 7.82 -7.14 1.14
CA THR A 23 8.16 -6.84 2.55
C THR A 23 9.55 -7.36 2.90
N VAL A 24 9.87 -8.61 2.54
CA VAL A 24 11.22 -9.15 2.75
C VAL A 24 12.26 -8.27 2.04
N GLN A 25 12.01 -7.93 0.78
CA GLN A 25 12.90 -7.09 -0.02
C GLN A 25 13.13 -5.71 0.59
N GLN A 26 12.06 -5.00 0.95
CA GLN A 26 12.11 -3.57 1.27
C GLN A 26 12.19 -3.23 2.75
N ALA A 27 11.83 -4.18 3.61
CA ALA A 27 11.77 -3.95 5.05
C ALA A 27 12.76 -4.80 5.86
N ILE A 28 13.25 -5.91 5.29
CA ILE A 28 14.23 -6.78 5.94
C ILE A 28 15.60 -6.66 5.26
N LEU A 29 15.65 -6.82 3.94
CA LEU A 29 16.90 -6.73 3.18
C LEU A 29 17.28 -5.29 2.81
N GLY A 30 16.27 -4.42 2.69
CA GLY A 30 16.41 -3.00 2.41
C GLY A 30 15.81 -2.13 3.51
N HIS A 31 15.63 -0.86 3.18
CA HIS A 31 14.97 0.10 4.06
C HIS A 31 14.15 1.11 3.25
N SER A 32 12.86 0.82 3.08
CA SER A 32 11.97 1.65 2.26
C SER A 32 11.90 3.10 2.73
N ASN A 33 12.35 4.02 1.88
CA ASN A 33 12.28 5.45 2.16
C ASN A 33 10.84 5.96 2.31
N ASN A 34 9.92 5.53 1.43
CA ASN A 34 8.52 5.95 1.48
C ASN A 34 7.83 5.53 2.78
N LEU A 35 8.07 4.30 3.26
CA LEU A 35 7.53 3.89 4.54
C LEU A 35 8.12 4.75 5.67
N SER A 36 9.42 5.03 5.66
CA SER A 36 10.06 5.90 6.65
C SER A 36 9.47 7.31 6.66
N ILE A 37 9.17 7.89 5.49
CA ILE A 37 8.47 9.18 5.34
C ILE A 37 7.08 9.15 5.98
N PHE A 38 6.29 8.09 5.76
CA PHE A 38 4.94 8.03 6.33
C PHE A 38 4.97 7.86 7.85
N ARG A 39 5.88 7.01 8.34
CA ARG A 39 6.04 6.75 9.78
C ARG A 39 6.54 7.97 10.54
N SER A 40 7.54 8.65 9.99
CA SER A 40 8.10 9.89 10.55
C SER A 40 7.06 10.99 10.57
N ALA A 41 6.30 11.17 9.49
CA ALA A 41 5.24 12.17 9.43
C ALA A 41 4.21 11.96 10.56
N SER A 42 3.73 10.74 10.80
CA SER A 42 2.85 10.46 11.95
C SER A 42 3.50 10.83 13.29
N ARG A 43 4.77 10.48 13.50
CA ARG A 43 5.49 10.77 14.75
C ARG A 43 5.73 12.27 14.95
N ASN A 44 6.12 12.97 13.89
CA ASN A 44 6.34 14.41 13.89
C ASN A 44 5.03 15.16 14.15
N LEU A 45 3.90 14.69 13.59
CA LEU A 45 2.58 15.24 13.88
C LEU A 45 2.28 15.20 15.38
N PHE A 46 2.45 14.05 16.04
CA PHE A 46 2.18 13.92 17.48
C PHE A 46 3.22 14.61 18.36
N ALA A 47 4.45 14.80 17.86
CA ALA A 47 5.50 15.55 18.53
C ALA A 47 5.38 17.07 18.33
N GLY A 48 4.39 17.56 17.59
CA GLY A 48 4.23 18.98 17.25
C GLY A 48 5.36 19.53 16.38
N ARG A 49 6.05 18.67 15.62
CA ARG A 49 7.14 19.04 14.70
C ARG A 49 6.58 19.31 13.31
N ASP A 50 7.25 20.20 12.58
CA ASP A 50 6.89 20.50 11.20
C ASP A 50 7.01 19.25 10.31
N LEU A 51 5.91 18.87 9.66
CA LEU A 51 5.84 17.72 8.77
C LEU A 51 6.59 17.94 7.45
N TYR A 52 6.66 19.18 6.99
CA TYR A 52 7.11 19.55 5.65
C TYR A 52 8.56 20.02 5.62
N ALA A 53 9.19 20.17 6.80
CA ALA A 53 10.61 20.40 6.93
C ALA A 53 11.45 19.17 6.47
N ALA A 54 12.73 19.41 6.20
CA ALA A 54 13.67 18.31 5.94
C ALA A 54 14.00 17.59 7.25
N HIS A 55 13.89 16.25 7.25
CA HIS A 55 14.25 15.38 8.38
C HIS A 55 15.27 14.32 7.92
N PRO A 56 16.51 14.71 7.56
CA PRO A 56 17.52 13.81 6.99
C PRO A 56 17.90 12.65 7.94
N GLU A 57 17.66 12.80 9.24
CA GLU A 57 17.85 11.75 10.24
C GLU A 57 16.74 10.69 10.24
N GLN A 58 15.62 10.94 9.55
CA GLN A 58 14.43 10.08 9.51
C GLN A 58 14.20 9.48 8.13
N HIS A 59 14.48 10.22 7.06
CA HIS A 59 14.27 9.81 5.66
C HIS A 59 14.99 10.74 4.68
N LEU A 60 15.06 10.33 3.41
CA LEU A 60 15.84 11.03 2.37
C LEU A 60 15.06 12.14 1.64
N ASP A 61 13.74 12.00 1.48
CA ASP A 61 12.90 12.93 0.67
C ASP A 61 11.87 13.67 1.52
N PHE A 62 11.29 14.76 1.03
CA PHE A 62 10.24 15.48 1.76
C PHE A 62 8.92 14.71 1.84
N TYR A 63 8.21 14.88 2.96
CA TYR A 63 6.81 14.51 3.08
C TYR A 63 5.94 15.48 2.28
N LYS A 64 5.02 14.94 1.45
CA LYS A 64 4.24 15.73 0.47
C LYS A 64 2.72 15.55 0.62
N TYR A 65 2.27 14.89 1.69
CA TYR A 65 0.87 14.51 1.87
C TYR A 65 0.18 15.40 2.91
N SER A 66 -1.15 15.31 3.00
CA SER A 66 -1.92 16.10 3.96
C SER A 66 -1.69 15.63 5.40
N PRO A 67 -1.82 16.49 6.43
CA PRO A 67 -1.69 16.07 7.82
C PRO A 67 -2.70 14.97 8.21
N THR A 68 -3.87 14.92 7.54
CA THR A 68 -4.85 13.85 7.70
C THR A 68 -4.27 12.49 7.31
N PHE A 69 -3.42 12.40 6.29
CA PHE A 69 -2.73 11.15 5.97
C PHE A 69 -1.78 10.74 7.09
N ALA A 70 -0.97 11.67 7.61
CA ALA A 70 -0.08 11.38 8.74
C ALA A 70 -0.86 10.90 9.99
N LEU A 71 -2.02 11.50 10.27
CA LEU A 71 -2.91 11.09 11.36
C LEU A 71 -3.45 9.67 11.15
N LEU A 72 -3.99 9.38 9.96
CA LEU A 72 -4.57 8.07 9.65
C LEU A 72 -3.51 6.97 9.55
N PHE A 73 -2.26 7.32 9.23
CA PHE A 73 -1.15 6.39 9.19
C PHE A 73 -0.60 6.03 10.59
N ALA A 74 -1.03 6.74 11.64
CA ALA A 74 -0.55 6.56 13.01
C ALA A 74 -0.53 5.10 13.50
N PRO A 75 -1.56 4.25 13.28
CA PRO A 75 -1.54 2.86 13.76
C PRO A 75 -0.37 2.05 13.17
N LEU A 76 0.01 2.32 11.92
CA LEU A 76 1.13 1.66 11.26
C LEU A 76 2.48 2.26 11.67
N ALA A 77 2.51 3.55 12.03
CA ALA A 77 3.73 4.27 12.38
C ALA A 77 4.48 3.69 13.60
N TYR A 78 3.75 3.06 14.52
CA TYR A 78 4.28 2.49 15.75
C TYR A 78 4.53 0.98 15.69
N LEU A 79 4.14 0.29 14.62
CA LEU A 79 4.43 -1.14 14.43
C LEU A 79 5.92 -1.38 14.10
N PRO A 80 6.47 -2.58 14.34
CA PRO A 80 7.77 -2.97 13.79
C PRO A 80 7.84 -2.74 12.26
N PHE A 81 9.00 -2.36 11.72
CA PHE A 81 9.13 -1.89 10.34
C PHE A 81 8.64 -2.87 9.28
N ALA A 82 9.03 -4.14 9.38
CA ALA A 82 8.54 -5.18 8.48
C ALA A 82 7.03 -5.40 8.60
N LEU A 83 6.46 -5.34 9.81
CA LEU A 83 5.02 -5.51 10.01
C LEU A 83 4.24 -4.31 9.43
N ALA A 84 4.71 -3.08 9.69
CA ALA A 84 4.15 -1.86 9.11
C ALA A 84 4.16 -1.92 7.58
N PHE A 85 5.28 -2.35 6.98
CA PHE A 85 5.42 -2.49 5.54
C PHE A 85 4.44 -3.55 4.99
N LEU A 86 4.36 -4.73 5.62
CA LEU A 86 3.44 -5.78 5.21
C LEU A 86 1.98 -5.30 5.25
N CYS A 87 1.57 -4.70 6.37
CA CYS A 87 0.22 -4.14 6.51
C CYS A 87 -0.05 -3.07 5.45
N TRP A 88 0.93 -2.20 5.18
CA TRP A 88 0.81 -1.15 4.17
C TRP A 88 0.68 -1.70 2.75
N SER A 89 1.48 -2.71 2.40
CA SER A 89 1.42 -3.36 1.10
C SER A 89 0.11 -4.11 0.89
N LEU A 90 -0.34 -4.85 1.92
CA LEU A 90 -1.63 -5.54 1.88
C LEU A 90 -2.79 -4.55 1.77
N LEU A 91 -2.76 -3.44 2.50
CA LEU A 91 -3.79 -2.40 2.41
C LEU A 91 -3.90 -1.85 0.98
N ASN A 92 -2.77 -1.53 0.35
CA ASN A 92 -2.73 -1.04 -1.04
C ASN A 92 -3.32 -2.06 -2.03
N GLY A 93 -2.86 -3.31 -1.98
CA GLY A 93 -3.32 -4.33 -2.91
C GLY A 93 -4.77 -4.75 -2.69
N LEU A 94 -5.17 -4.97 -1.43
CA LEU A 94 -6.47 -5.55 -1.09
C LEU A 94 -7.62 -4.54 -1.17
N VAL A 95 -7.37 -3.25 -0.91
CA VAL A 95 -8.42 -2.23 -1.10
C VAL A 95 -8.76 -2.07 -2.57
N LEU A 96 -7.75 -2.00 -3.46
CA LEU A 96 -7.99 -1.98 -4.91
C LEU A 96 -8.67 -3.26 -5.38
N TRP A 97 -8.23 -4.41 -4.86
CA TRP A 97 -8.88 -5.70 -5.14
C TRP A 97 -10.38 -5.67 -4.80
N TYR A 98 -10.70 -5.27 -3.57
CA TYR A 98 -12.08 -5.17 -3.10
C TYR A 98 -12.91 -4.16 -3.91
N ALA A 99 -12.31 -3.02 -4.25
CA ALA A 99 -12.97 -1.99 -5.04
C ALA A 99 -13.40 -2.51 -6.43
N LEU A 100 -12.51 -3.21 -7.13
CA LEU A 100 -12.82 -3.77 -8.45
C LEU A 100 -13.79 -4.94 -8.38
N ASP A 101 -13.69 -5.77 -7.33
CA ASP A 101 -14.65 -6.85 -7.12
C ASP A 101 -16.06 -6.36 -6.80
N ARG A 102 -16.18 -5.24 -6.09
CA ARG A 102 -17.47 -4.60 -5.83
C ARG A 102 -18.04 -3.93 -7.08
N LEU A 103 -17.19 -3.29 -7.89
CA LEU A 103 -17.62 -2.50 -9.04
C LEU A 103 -18.02 -3.36 -10.24
N LEU A 104 -17.28 -4.45 -10.52
CA LEU A 104 -17.37 -5.19 -11.76
C LEU A 104 -17.89 -6.61 -11.55
N PRO A 105 -18.59 -7.22 -12.54
CA PRO A 105 -18.88 -8.64 -12.52
C PRO A 105 -17.59 -9.48 -12.44
N GLU A 106 -17.67 -10.70 -11.90
CA GLU A 106 -16.50 -11.52 -11.51
C GLU A 106 -15.45 -11.67 -12.63
N ARG A 107 -15.87 -11.92 -13.88
CA ARG A 107 -14.95 -12.11 -15.00
C ARG A 107 -14.24 -10.80 -15.41
N PRO A 108 -14.95 -9.69 -15.68
CA PRO A 108 -14.31 -8.37 -15.87
C PRO A 108 -13.40 -7.95 -14.71
N ALA A 109 -13.82 -8.15 -13.45
CA ALA A 109 -13.01 -7.83 -12.28
C ALA A 109 -11.69 -8.62 -12.29
N THR A 110 -11.75 -9.93 -12.55
CA THR A 110 -10.56 -10.79 -12.63
C THR A 110 -9.61 -10.35 -13.74
N ILE A 111 -10.14 -9.97 -14.91
CA ILE A 111 -9.32 -9.45 -16.02
C ILE A 111 -8.67 -8.12 -15.65
N ALA A 112 -9.42 -7.18 -15.08
CA ALA A 112 -8.90 -5.89 -14.64
C ALA A 112 -7.77 -6.07 -13.61
N LEU A 113 -7.97 -6.92 -12.61
CA LEU A 113 -6.96 -7.24 -11.59
C LEU A 113 -5.71 -7.90 -12.17
N ALA A 114 -5.86 -8.74 -13.19
CA ALA A 114 -4.74 -9.36 -13.88
C ALA A 114 -3.94 -8.33 -14.69
N LEU A 115 -4.61 -7.42 -15.40
CA LEU A 115 -3.97 -6.35 -16.17
C LEU A 115 -3.25 -5.34 -15.26
N LEU A 116 -3.85 -5.00 -14.13
CA LEU A 116 -3.28 -4.05 -13.16
C LEU A 116 -2.17 -4.65 -12.29
N TYR A 117 -1.96 -5.97 -12.34
CA TYR A 117 -1.07 -6.66 -11.41
C TYR A 117 0.35 -6.06 -11.38
N LEU A 118 0.93 -5.77 -12.54
CA LEU A 118 2.30 -5.21 -12.61
C LEU A 118 2.38 -3.82 -11.97
N GLU A 119 1.38 -2.98 -12.17
CA GLU A 119 1.31 -1.66 -11.56
C GLU A 119 1.12 -1.74 -10.03
N VAL A 120 0.30 -2.69 -9.58
CA VAL A 120 0.17 -2.96 -8.14
C VAL A 120 1.50 -3.44 -7.58
N LEU A 121 2.18 -4.39 -8.22
CA LEU A 121 3.48 -4.88 -7.77
C LEU A 121 4.51 -3.76 -7.66
N LEU A 122 4.59 -2.86 -8.64
CA LEU A 122 5.46 -1.68 -8.60
C LEU A 122 5.07 -0.75 -7.44
N THR A 123 3.77 -0.48 -7.26
CA THR A 123 3.27 0.31 -6.12
C THR A 123 3.74 -0.30 -4.79
N LEU A 124 3.65 -1.63 -4.63
CA LEU A 124 4.13 -2.31 -3.43
C LEU A 124 5.65 -2.17 -3.28
N GLN A 125 6.42 -2.39 -4.35
CA GLN A 125 7.89 -2.33 -4.35
C GLN A 125 8.43 -0.96 -3.96
N TYR A 126 7.79 0.11 -4.44
CA TYR A 126 8.16 1.46 -4.06
C TYR A 126 7.51 1.91 -2.75
N GLY A 127 6.64 1.09 -2.12
CA GLY A 127 5.92 1.47 -0.90
C GLY A 127 4.96 2.65 -1.10
N GLN A 128 4.47 2.87 -2.32
CA GLN A 128 3.57 3.98 -2.66
C GLN A 128 2.12 3.75 -2.21
N SER A 129 1.29 4.80 -2.30
CA SER A 129 -0.13 4.79 -1.95
C SER A 129 -1.07 4.68 -3.15
N ASN A 130 -0.55 4.53 -4.38
CA ASN A 130 -1.32 4.72 -5.61
C ASN A 130 -2.49 3.74 -5.73
N ALA A 131 -2.25 2.45 -5.45
CA ALA A 131 -3.30 1.43 -5.49
C ALA A 131 -4.37 1.66 -4.43
N LEU A 132 -3.99 2.08 -3.22
CA LEU A 132 -4.93 2.46 -2.17
C LEU A 132 -5.80 3.64 -2.61
N VAL A 133 -5.20 4.71 -3.12
CA VAL A 133 -5.93 5.91 -3.57
C VAL A 133 -6.89 5.55 -4.71
N ALA A 134 -6.45 4.78 -5.70
CA ALA A 134 -7.30 4.34 -6.80
C ALA A 134 -8.50 3.50 -6.30
N GLY A 135 -8.26 2.56 -5.38
CA GLY A 135 -9.33 1.75 -4.78
C GLY A 135 -10.33 2.60 -4.00
N LEU A 136 -9.84 3.56 -3.20
CA LEU A 136 -10.71 4.49 -2.45
C LEU A 136 -11.53 5.40 -3.36
N MET A 137 -10.96 5.88 -4.48
CA MET A 137 -11.70 6.67 -5.47
C MET A 137 -12.86 5.88 -6.08
N ILE A 138 -12.65 4.60 -6.38
CA ILE A 138 -13.71 3.72 -6.89
C ILE A 138 -14.79 3.51 -5.81
N LEU A 139 -14.39 3.31 -4.55
CA LEU A 139 -15.31 3.03 -3.43
C LEU A 139 -16.09 4.27 -2.94
N ALA A 140 -15.71 5.47 -3.39
CA ALA A 140 -16.37 6.72 -3.00
C ALA A 140 -17.78 6.88 -3.61
N PHE A 141 -18.13 6.08 -4.63
CA PHE A 141 -19.40 6.10 -5.35
C PHE A 141 -20.06 4.71 -5.31
#